data_AF-A0A1G1PT91-F1
#
_entry.id   AF-A0A1G1PT91-F1
#
_cell.length_a   1.000
_cell.length_b   1.000
_cell.length_c   1.000
_cell.angle_alpha   90.00
_cell.angle_beta   90.00
_cell.angle_gamma   90.00
#
_symmetry.space_group_name_H-M   'P 1'
#
loop_
_entity.id
_entity.type
_entity.pdbx_description
1 polymer ?
#
loop_
_entity_poly.entity_id
_entity_poly.type
_entity_poly.pdbx_seq_one_letter_code
_entity_poly.pdbx_strand_id
1 'polypeptide(L)'
;MTRLLLNFLIFPGFLFSALAGLMACWIDRKLSARLQWRVGPPWNQNFYDILKLLGKETVFPAGAAKVTFLLAPYLGLLTVTLAAAILGCAMLPQPQGFGGDLVVMVYLLAIPAIASIIGASSSCNPLASVGASREMKLALAYELPLILSVITVAVKSAGSIRLGEIINYQMVSGPHLFSWSGALAFITALICLQAKAGLAPFDLSEAEQELMAGVLIEYSGQPL
;
A
#
# COMPACT_ATOMS: atom_id res chain seq x y z
N MET A 1 -13.66 -23.35 1.78
CA MET A 1 -14.36 -22.05 1.77
C MET A 1 -14.25 -21.32 3.11
N THR A 2 -14.77 -21.88 4.21
CA THR A 2 -14.83 -21.23 5.54
C THR A 2 -13.46 -20.81 6.10
N ARG A 3 -12.43 -21.66 5.97
CA ARG A 3 -11.07 -21.30 6.40
C ARG A 3 -10.41 -20.21 5.54
N LEU A 4 -10.70 -20.15 4.24
CA LEU A 4 -10.20 -19.07 3.37
C LEU A 4 -10.86 -17.74 3.73
N LEU A 5 -12.16 -17.74 4.01
CA LEU A 5 -12.87 -16.56 4.49
C LEU A 5 -12.34 -16.10 5.86
N LEU A 6 -12.02 -17.03 6.75
CA LEU A 6 -11.42 -16.71 8.05
C LEU A 6 -10.02 -16.09 7.87
N ASN A 7 -9.20 -16.67 6.98
CA ASN A 7 -7.86 -16.16 6.70
C ASN A 7 -7.90 -14.75 6.09
N PHE A 8 -8.85 -14.51 5.19
CA PHE A 8 -9.04 -13.21 4.55
C PHE A 8 -9.64 -12.16 5.49
N LEU A 9 -10.60 -12.52 6.35
CA LEU A 9 -11.28 -11.54 7.21
C LEU A 9 -10.53 -11.27 8.52
N ILE A 10 -9.95 -12.30 9.14
CA ILE A 10 -9.44 -12.22 10.51
C ILE A 10 -7.91 -12.16 10.53
N PHE A 11 -7.24 -13.27 10.20
CA PHE A 11 -5.79 -13.36 10.23
C PHE A 11 -5.32 -14.29 9.12
N PRO A 12 -4.43 -13.85 8.22
CA PRO A 12 -3.65 -12.61 8.26
C PRO A 12 -4.23 -11.42 7.46
N GLY A 13 -5.46 -11.53 6.95
CA GLY A 13 -6.07 -10.52 6.08
C GLY A 13 -6.59 -9.26 6.79
N PHE A 14 -7.84 -8.88 6.54
CA PHE A 14 -8.40 -7.56 6.82
C PHE A 14 -8.20 -7.09 8.27
N LEU A 15 -8.77 -7.77 9.27
CA LEU A 15 -8.71 -7.29 10.66
C LEU A 15 -7.27 -7.16 11.17
N PHE A 16 -6.43 -8.16 10.92
CA PHE A 16 -5.02 -8.11 11.32
C PHE A 16 -4.27 -6.97 10.61
N SER A 17 -4.40 -6.85 9.30
CA SER A 17 -3.73 -5.80 8.51
C SER A 17 -4.21 -4.39 8.90
N ALA A 18 -5.49 -4.22 9.21
CA ALA A 18 -6.06 -2.94 9.64
C ALA A 18 -5.53 -2.54 11.02
N LEU A 19 -5.51 -3.47 11.98
CA LEU A 19 -4.94 -3.22 13.30
C LEU A 19 -3.43 -2.95 13.23
N ALA A 20 -2.69 -3.71 12.43
CA ALA A 20 -1.27 -3.51 12.21
C ALA A 20 -0.98 -2.15 11.56
N GLY A 21 -1.77 -1.76 10.55
CA GLY A 21 -1.68 -0.46 9.90
C GLY A 21 -1.97 0.69 10.87
N LEU A 22 -3.01 0.56 11.70
CA LEU A 22 -3.34 1.58 12.71
C LEU A 22 -2.24 1.75 13.76
N MET A 23 -1.63 0.64 14.18
CA MET A 23 -0.47 0.67 15.07
C MET A 23 0.76 1.28 14.38
N ALA A 24 1.01 0.95 13.11
CA ALA A 24 2.10 1.52 12.34
C ALA A 24 1.96 3.05 12.18
N CYS A 25 0.76 3.54 11.85
CA CYS A 25 0.47 4.99 11.81
C CYS A 25 0.67 5.65 13.18
N TRP A 26 0.38 4.94 14.29
CA TRP A 26 0.61 5.49 15.63
C TRP A 26 2.11 5.59 15.93
N ILE A 27 2.87 4.56 15.59
CA ILE A 27 4.32 4.54 15.71
C ILE A 27 4.92 5.70 14.91
N ASP A 28 4.50 5.89 13.66
CA ASP A 28 4.97 6.97 12.80
C ASP A 28 4.70 8.35 13.40
N ARG A 29 3.46 8.63 13.82
CA ARG A 29 3.11 9.90 14.49
C ARG A 29 3.89 10.10 15.79
N LYS A 30 4.17 9.03 16.54
CA LYS A 30 4.94 9.10 17.79
C LYS A 30 6.42 9.35 17.53
N LEU A 31 6.99 8.69 16.51
CA LEU A 31 8.39 8.85 16.12
C LEU A 31 8.64 10.25 15.57
N SER A 32 7.80 10.70 14.64
CA SER A 32 7.85 12.06 14.08
C SER A 32 7.76 13.14 15.15
N ALA A 33 6.87 12.97 16.15
CA ALA A 33 6.79 13.87 17.28
C ALA A 33 8.06 13.90 18.15
N ARG A 34 8.65 12.73 18.43
CA ARG A 34 9.90 12.63 19.20
C ARG A 34 11.08 13.26 18.46
N LEU A 35 11.18 13.06 17.15
CA LEU A 35 12.21 13.70 16.31
C LEU A 35 12.08 15.23 16.30
N GLN A 36 10.85 15.73 16.39
CA GLN A 36 10.53 17.16 16.45
C GLN A 36 10.48 17.72 17.89
N TRP A 37 10.94 16.96 18.89
CA TRP A 37 10.92 17.38 20.31
C TRP A 37 9.54 17.80 20.86
N ARG A 38 8.46 17.17 20.38
CA ARG A 38 7.09 17.35 20.87
C ARG A 38 6.47 16.04 21.36
N VAL A 39 5.40 16.15 22.15
CA VAL A 39 4.66 14.97 22.63
C VAL A 39 3.70 14.49 21.54
N GLY A 40 3.93 13.29 21.03
CA GLY A 40 3.03 12.66 20.06
C GLY A 40 1.74 12.12 20.68
N PRO A 41 0.73 11.81 19.86
CA PRO A 41 -0.62 11.43 20.31
C PRO A 41 -0.66 10.12 21.13
N PRO A 42 -1.78 9.88 21.86
CA PRO A 42 -2.02 8.61 22.54
C PRO A 42 -2.28 7.47 21.53
N TRP A 43 -2.16 6.22 21.98
CA TRP A 43 -2.23 5.02 21.11
C TRP A 43 -3.59 4.81 20.45
N ASN A 44 -4.67 5.29 21.07
CA ASN A 44 -6.04 5.16 20.59
C ASN A 44 -6.44 6.24 19.58
N GLN A 45 -5.59 7.25 19.32
CA GLN A 45 -5.95 8.39 18.46
C GLN A 45 -6.39 7.96 17.06
N ASN A 46 -5.66 7.03 16.42
CA ASN A 46 -5.98 6.61 15.05
C ASN A 46 -7.34 5.89 14.97
N PHE A 47 -7.76 5.20 16.04
CA PHE A 47 -9.09 4.60 16.12
C PHE A 47 -10.18 5.68 16.18
N TYR A 48 -9.95 6.75 16.95
CA TYR A 48 -10.88 7.89 16.99
C TYR A 48 -10.94 8.64 15.66
N ASP A 49 -9.81 8.77 14.97
CA ASP A 49 -9.77 9.44 13.66
C ASP A 49 -10.60 8.66 12.63
N ILE A 50 -10.52 7.31 12.61
CA ILE A 50 -11.41 6.48 11.77
C ILE A 50 -12.87 6.64 12.17
N LEU A 51 -13.21 6.52 13.46
CA LEU A 51 -14.60 6.66 13.93
C LEU A 51 -15.19 8.03 13.56
N LYS A 52 -14.36 9.08 13.64
CA LYS A 52 -14.74 10.43 13.22
C LYS A 52 -15.00 10.51 11.71
N LEU A 53 -14.16 9.91 10.87
CA LEU A 53 -14.35 9.89 9.42
C LEU A 53 -15.58 9.09 9.02
N LEU A 54 -15.85 7.97 9.71
CA LEU A 54 -17.05 7.16 9.49
C LEU A 54 -18.36 7.89 9.81
N GLY A 55 -18.32 8.80 10.78
CA GLY A 55 -19.46 9.65 11.17
C GLY A 55 -19.61 10.95 10.38
N LYS A 56 -18.67 11.27 9.46
CA LYS A 56 -18.75 12.46 8.62
C LYS A 56 -19.57 12.19 7.35
N GLU A 57 -20.25 13.23 6.88
CA GLU A 57 -20.92 13.20 5.58
C GLU A 57 -19.91 13.11 4.44
N THR A 58 -20.25 12.30 3.43
CA THR A 58 -19.47 12.16 2.20
C THR A 58 -19.98 13.14 1.15
N VAL A 59 -19.24 14.23 0.95
CA VAL A 59 -19.48 15.23 -0.08
C VAL A 59 -18.79 14.80 -1.38
N PHE A 60 -19.44 15.02 -2.51
CA PHE A 60 -18.86 14.80 -3.83
C PHE A 60 -19.22 15.98 -4.75
N PRO A 61 -18.33 16.36 -5.69
CA PRO A 61 -18.53 17.54 -6.53
C PRO A 61 -19.60 17.35 -7.61
N ALA A 62 -20.24 18.45 -8.00
CA ALA A 62 -21.25 18.47 -9.05
C ALA A 62 -20.61 18.18 -10.42
N GLY A 63 -20.99 17.06 -11.03
CA GLY A 63 -20.45 16.60 -12.32
C GLY A 63 -19.47 15.43 -12.23
N ALA A 64 -19.01 15.06 -11.03
CA ALA A 64 -18.16 13.90 -10.83
C ALA A 64 -18.88 12.57 -11.13
N ALA A 65 -18.11 11.60 -11.62
CA ALA A 65 -18.60 10.24 -11.82
C ALA A 65 -18.75 9.53 -10.46
N LYS A 66 -19.90 9.74 -9.81
CA LYS A 66 -20.18 9.34 -8.42
C LYS A 66 -19.77 7.90 -8.06
N VAL A 67 -20.11 6.93 -8.92
CA VAL A 67 -19.80 5.52 -8.66
C VAL A 67 -18.29 5.29 -8.65
N THR A 68 -17.59 5.80 -9.68
CA THR A 68 -16.14 5.64 -9.82
C THR A 68 -15.37 6.35 -8.71
N PHE A 69 -15.79 7.59 -8.38
CA PHE A 69 -15.19 8.39 -7.33
C PHE A 69 -15.29 7.71 -5.96
N LEU A 70 -16.49 7.22 -5.60
CA LEU A 70 -16.69 6.59 -4.29
C LEU A 70 -16.07 5.19 -4.21
N LEU A 71 -16.03 4.42 -5.31
CA LEU A 71 -15.49 3.07 -5.30
C LEU A 71 -13.96 3.00 -5.39
N ALA A 72 -13.30 4.02 -5.94
CA ALA A 72 -11.87 4.04 -6.12
C ALA A 72 -11.09 3.73 -4.81
N PRO A 73 -11.32 4.44 -3.68
CA PRO A 73 -10.62 4.15 -2.43
C PRO A 73 -10.85 2.72 -1.92
N TYR A 74 -12.07 2.19 -2.07
CA TYR A 74 -12.39 0.82 -1.67
C TYR A 74 -11.66 -0.23 -2.53
N LEU A 75 -11.44 0.04 -3.83
CA LEU A 75 -10.64 -0.85 -4.68
C LEU A 75 -9.17 -0.91 -4.20
N GLY A 76 -8.60 0.24 -3.81
CA GLY A 76 -7.27 0.28 -3.20
C GLY A 76 -7.22 -0.52 -1.90
N LEU A 77 -8.18 -0.29 -0.99
CA LEU A 77 -8.27 -1.02 0.28
C LEU A 77 -8.40 -2.54 0.08
N LEU A 78 -9.27 -2.98 -0.83
CA LEU A 78 -9.48 -4.40 -1.11
C LEU A 78 -8.22 -5.07 -1.65
N THR A 79 -7.46 -4.39 -2.51
CA THR A 79 -6.25 -4.97 -3.11
C THR A 79 -5.08 -5.03 -2.15
N VAL A 80 -4.90 -4.02 -1.31
CA VAL A 80 -3.87 -4.04 -0.24
C VAL A 80 -4.18 -5.12 0.78
N THR A 81 -5.44 -5.30 1.16
CA THR A 81 -5.86 -6.32 2.13
C THR A 81 -5.71 -7.74 1.56
N LEU A 82 -5.97 -7.94 0.26
CA LEU A 82 -5.65 -9.17 -0.45
C LEU A 82 -4.15 -9.44 -0.49
N ALA A 83 -3.33 -8.43 -0.81
CA ALA A 83 -1.87 -8.57 -0.81
C ALA A 83 -1.31 -8.95 0.57
N ALA A 84 -1.83 -8.32 1.64
CA ALA A 84 -1.47 -8.63 3.01
C ALA A 84 -1.88 -10.06 3.41
N ALA A 85 -3.09 -10.49 3.03
CA ALA A 85 -3.56 -11.85 3.28
C ALA A 85 -2.68 -12.89 2.59
N ILE A 86 -2.29 -12.65 1.33
CA ILE A 86 -1.41 -13.55 0.57
C ILE A 86 -0.03 -13.65 1.24
N LEU A 87 0.59 -12.51 1.58
CA LEU A 87 1.89 -12.49 2.26
C LEU A 87 1.84 -13.21 3.60
N GLY A 88 0.82 -12.93 4.41
CA GLY A 88 0.69 -13.56 5.71
C GLY A 88 0.45 -15.07 5.60
N CYS A 89 -0.30 -15.53 4.59
CA CYS A 89 -0.49 -16.97 4.35
C CYS A 89 0.80 -17.64 3.89
N ALA A 90 1.64 -16.96 3.11
CA ALA A 90 2.95 -17.46 2.67
C ALA A 90 3.94 -17.61 3.83
N MET A 91 3.82 -16.79 4.89
CA MET A 91 4.65 -16.87 6.10
C MET A 91 4.26 -18.02 7.05
N LEU A 92 3.07 -18.61 6.89
CA LEU A 92 2.61 -19.66 7.80
C LEU A 92 3.33 -21.00 7.51
N PRO A 93 3.69 -21.78 8.54
CA PRO A 93 4.44 -23.04 8.39
C PRO A 93 3.76 -24.11 7.50
N GLN A 94 2.45 -23.97 7.29
CA GLN A 94 1.66 -24.77 6.36
C GLN A 94 0.91 -23.81 5.42
N PRO A 95 1.47 -23.44 4.27
CA PRO A 95 0.75 -22.62 3.30
C PRO A 95 -0.46 -23.42 2.80
N GLN A 96 -1.66 -23.03 3.24
CA GLN A 96 -2.91 -23.66 2.81
C GLN A 96 -3.41 -22.97 1.55
N GLY A 97 -3.37 -23.69 0.41
CA GLY A 97 -3.85 -23.18 -0.88
C GLY A 97 -2.78 -22.49 -1.71
N PHE A 98 -3.20 -21.60 -2.62
CA PHE A 98 -2.29 -20.82 -3.46
C PHE A 98 -1.43 -19.90 -2.57
N GLY A 99 -0.15 -20.23 -2.40
CA GLY A 99 0.80 -19.52 -1.53
C GLY A 99 1.23 -18.14 -2.03
N GLY A 100 0.60 -17.62 -3.09
CA GLY A 100 0.93 -16.35 -3.70
C GLY A 100 2.19 -16.43 -4.58
N ASP A 101 2.15 -15.69 -5.68
CA ASP A 101 3.26 -15.54 -6.60
C ASP A 101 3.75 -14.09 -6.58
N LEU A 102 5.05 -13.90 -6.81
CA LEU A 102 5.69 -12.58 -6.90
C LEU A 102 5.00 -11.66 -7.92
N VAL A 103 4.58 -12.23 -9.05
CA VAL A 103 3.89 -11.49 -10.12
C VAL A 103 2.54 -10.96 -9.64
N VAL A 104 1.76 -11.80 -8.94
CA VAL A 104 0.46 -11.40 -8.37
C VAL A 104 0.66 -10.28 -7.35
N MET A 105 1.70 -10.37 -6.52
CA MET A 105 2.02 -9.33 -5.53
C MET A 105 2.35 -7.98 -6.19
N VAL A 106 3.17 -7.98 -7.24
CA VAL A 106 3.49 -6.73 -7.97
C VAL A 106 2.22 -6.09 -8.52
N TYR A 107 1.34 -6.86 -9.15
CA TYR A 107 0.08 -6.33 -9.69
C TYR A 107 -0.87 -5.83 -8.60
N LEU A 108 -1.02 -6.56 -7.50
CA LEU A 108 -1.86 -6.10 -6.39
C LEU A 108 -1.33 -4.80 -5.77
N LEU A 109 -0.01 -4.61 -5.72
CA LEU A 109 0.63 -3.39 -5.25
C LEU A 109 0.59 -2.23 -6.27
N ALA A 110 0.19 -2.47 -7.52
CA ALA A 110 0.01 -1.43 -8.53
C ALA A 110 -1.40 -0.81 -8.47
N ILE A 111 -2.40 -1.59 -8.08
CA ILE A 111 -3.81 -1.18 -8.11
C ILE A 111 -4.12 0.02 -7.20
N PRO A 112 -3.54 0.20 -5.99
CA PRO A 112 -3.80 1.37 -5.17
C PRO A 112 -3.47 2.70 -5.86
N ALA A 113 -2.35 2.76 -6.58
CA ALA A 113 -1.96 3.94 -7.36
C ALA A 113 -2.91 4.14 -8.56
N ILE A 114 -3.35 3.06 -9.22
CA ILE A 114 -4.34 3.16 -10.29
C ILE A 114 -5.69 3.66 -9.74
N ALA A 115 -6.09 3.17 -8.57
CA ALA A 115 -7.31 3.56 -7.90
C ALA A 115 -7.28 5.05 -7.51
N SER A 116 -6.16 5.56 -6.99
CA SER A 116 -5.99 6.99 -6.67
C SER A 116 -6.09 7.86 -7.94
N ILE A 117 -5.46 7.45 -9.05
CA ILE A 117 -5.53 8.13 -10.35
C ILE A 117 -6.97 8.17 -10.88
N ILE A 118 -7.68 7.04 -10.86
CA ILE A 118 -9.08 6.94 -11.30
C ILE A 118 -9.98 7.81 -10.43
N GLY A 119 -9.78 7.77 -9.12
CA GLY A 119 -10.49 8.58 -8.15
C GLY A 119 -10.34 10.07 -8.41
N ALA A 120 -9.11 10.56 -8.49
CA ALA A 120 -8.82 11.96 -8.78
C ALA A 120 -9.35 12.40 -10.15
N SER A 121 -9.23 11.56 -11.19
CA SER A 121 -9.73 11.86 -12.53
C SER A 121 -11.26 11.95 -12.60
N SER A 122 -11.95 11.24 -11.70
CA SER A 122 -13.41 11.23 -11.63
C SER A 122 -14.03 12.41 -10.88
N SER A 123 -13.20 13.25 -10.25
CA SER A 123 -13.61 14.34 -9.36
C SER A 123 -13.98 15.65 -10.07
N CYS A 124 -13.80 15.74 -11.39
CA CYS A 124 -14.07 16.94 -12.20
C CYS A 124 -13.39 18.25 -11.73
N ASN A 125 -12.34 18.15 -10.91
CA ASN A 125 -11.53 19.29 -10.49
C ASN A 125 -10.20 19.34 -11.30
N PRO A 126 -9.83 20.50 -11.90
CA PRO A 126 -8.57 20.63 -12.61
C PRO A 126 -7.34 20.38 -11.73
N LEU A 127 -7.36 20.77 -10.45
CA LEU A 127 -6.23 20.53 -9.52
C LEU A 127 -6.04 19.05 -9.23
N ALA A 128 -7.14 18.33 -8.99
CA ALA A 128 -7.13 16.87 -8.82
C ALA A 128 -6.61 16.16 -10.08
N SER A 129 -6.95 16.67 -11.26
CA SER A 129 -6.47 16.13 -12.54
C SER A 129 -4.95 16.30 -12.72
N VAL A 130 -4.39 17.43 -12.25
CA VAL A 130 -2.93 17.64 -12.23
C VAL A 130 -2.26 16.68 -11.24
N GLY A 131 -2.85 16.48 -10.05
CA GLY A 131 -2.40 15.48 -9.08
C GLY A 131 -2.39 14.06 -9.67
N ALA A 132 -3.46 13.68 -10.37
CA ALA A 132 -3.58 12.39 -11.05
C ALA A 132 -2.51 12.18 -12.13
N SER A 133 -2.20 13.21 -12.92
CA SER A 133 -1.14 13.16 -13.93
C SER A 133 0.25 12.98 -13.30
N ARG A 134 0.50 13.59 -12.14
CA ARG A 134 1.74 13.41 -11.37
C ARG A 134 1.83 12.00 -10.82
N GLU A 135 0.77 11.53 -10.17
CA GLU A 135 0.69 10.17 -9.63
C GLU A 135 0.93 9.11 -10.72
N MET A 136 0.35 9.29 -11.91
CA MET A 136 0.57 8.40 -13.04
C MET A 136 2.06 8.30 -13.45
N LYS A 137 2.77 9.43 -13.49
CA LYS A 137 4.19 9.46 -13.81
C LYS A 137 5.03 8.78 -12.72
N LEU A 138 4.70 9.02 -11.45
CA LEU A 138 5.37 8.41 -10.30
C LEU A 138 5.16 6.89 -10.30
N ALA A 139 3.92 6.43 -10.40
CA ALA A 139 3.57 5.02 -10.43
C ALA A 139 4.36 4.28 -11.53
N LEU A 140 4.37 4.82 -12.76
CA LEU A 140 5.12 4.22 -13.86
C LEU A 140 6.65 4.22 -13.63
N ALA A 141 7.19 5.29 -13.04
CA ALA A 141 8.62 5.43 -12.80
C ALA A 141 9.16 4.41 -11.77
N TYR A 142 8.38 4.09 -10.73
CA TYR A 142 8.82 3.21 -9.65
C TYR A 142 8.45 1.74 -9.85
N GLU A 143 7.54 1.41 -10.77
CA GLU A 143 7.23 0.02 -11.10
C GLU A 143 8.40 -0.72 -11.74
N LEU A 144 9.09 -0.10 -12.71
CA LEU A 144 10.18 -0.76 -13.41
C LEU A 144 11.34 -1.16 -12.47
N PRO A 145 11.85 -0.27 -11.60
CA PRO A 145 12.89 -0.65 -10.65
C PRO A 145 12.41 -1.69 -9.61
N LEU A 146 11.13 -1.63 -9.20
CA LEU A 146 10.55 -2.63 -8.31
C LEU A 146 10.52 -4.01 -8.99
N ILE A 147 10.07 -4.10 -10.24
CA ILE A 147 10.05 -5.36 -11.01
C ILE A 147 11.46 -5.92 -11.15
N LEU A 148 12.47 -5.07 -11.43
CA LEU A 148 13.85 -5.51 -11.50
C LEU A 148 14.34 -6.07 -10.15
N SER A 149 14.02 -5.41 -9.04
CA SER A 149 14.35 -5.92 -7.69
C SER A 149 13.72 -7.29 -7.43
N VAL A 150 12.46 -7.46 -7.82
CA VAL A 150 11.71 -8.72 -7.71
C VAL A 150 12.33 -9.83 -8.55
N ILE A 151 12.72 -9.54 -9.79
CA ILE A 151 13.37 -10.50 -10.68
C ILE A 151 14.70 -10.99 -10.09
N THR A 152 15.49 -10.10 -9.48
CA THR A 152 16.74 -10.55 -8.85
C THR A 152 16.51 -11.56 -7.75
N VAL A 153 15.45 -11.40 -6.94
CA VAL A 153 15.07 -12.37 -5.90
C VAL A 153 14.63 -13.69 -6.52
N ALA A 154 13.83 -13.66 -7.58
CA ALA A 154 13.40 -14.85 -8.31
C ALA A 154 14.59 -15.62 -8.90
N VAL A 155 15.54 -14.94 -9.53
CA VAL A 155 16.75 -15.56 -10.10
C VAL A 155 17.61 -16.21 -9.01
N LYS A 156 17.75 -15.55 -7.84
CA LYS A 156 18.52 -16.10 -6.72
C LYS A 156 17.86 -17.29 -6.03
N SER A 157 16.55 -17.44 -6.17
CA SER A 157 15.77 -18.56 -5.62
C SER A 157 15.54 -19.66 -6.67
N ALA A 158 16.56 -19.90 -7.50
CA ALA A 158 16.56 -20.90 -8.57
C ALA A 158 15.45 -20.71 -9.62
N GLY A 159 15.01 -19.47 -9.84
CA GLY A 159 13.95 -19.13 -10.80
C GLY A 159 12.53 -19.34 -10.25
N SER A 160 12.36 -19.58 -8.95
CA SER A 160 11.03 -19.69 -8.37
C SER A 160 10.35 -18.33 -8.26
N ILE A 161 9.05 -18.32 -8.55
CA ILE A 161 8.17 -17.15 -8.48
C ILE A 161 7.21 -17.26 -7.27
N ARG A 162 7.08 -18.47 -6.70
CA ARG A 162 6.19 -18.75 -5.58
C ARG A 162 6.79 -18.24 -4.29
N LEU A 163 6.04 -17.44 -3.55
CA LEU A 163 6.53 -16.83 -2.30
C LEU A 163 7.00 -17.90 -1.30
N GLY A 164 6.24 -18.97 -1.12
CA GLY A 164 6.59 -20.07 -0.21
C GLY A 164 7.91 -20.76 -0.55
N GLU A 165 8.18 -21.00 -1.83
CA GLU A 165 9.43 -21.63 -2.28
C GLU A 165 10.63 -20.69 -2.08
N ILE A 166 10.46 -19.39 -2.30
CA ILE A 166 11.49 -18.37 -2.06
C ILE A 166 11.85 -18.31 -0.56
N ILE A 167 10.86 -18.33 0.32
CA ILE A 167 11.08 -18.33 1.78
C ILE A 167 11.84 -19.59 2.20
N ASN A 168 11.40 -20.75 1.72
CA ASN A 168 12.07 -22.03 2.01
C ASN A 168 13.52 -22.04 1.50
N TYR A 169 13.77 -21.49 0.31
CA TYR A 169 15.11 -21.37 -0.24
C TYR A 169 16.00 -20.47 0.64
N GLN A 170 15.47 -19.35 1.13
CA GLN A 170 16.19 -18.44 2.03
C GLN A 170 16.44 -19.03 3.43
N MET A 171 15.54 -19.90 3.93
CA MET A 171 15.74 -20.61 5.20
C MET A 171 16.92 -21.60 5.12
N VAL A 172 17.10 -22.27 3.96
CA VAL A 172 18.16 -23.25 3.77
C VAL A 172 19.48 -22.61 3.34
N SER A 173 19.42 -21.66 2.39
CA SER A 173 20.61 -21.08 1.75
C SER A 173 21.10 -19.78 2.42
N GLY A 174 20.37 -19.30 3.43
CA GLY A 174 20.59 -18.03 4.10
C GLY A 174 19.90 -16.83 3.43
N PRO A 175 19.79 -15.69 4.14
CA PRO A 175 19.14 -14.49 3.62
C PRO A 175 19.82 -13.96 2.35
N HIS A 176 19.02 -13.69 1.31
CA HIS A 176 19.53 -13.09 0.06
C HIS A 176 20.18 -11.72 0.26
N LEU A 177 19.85 -11.03 1.36
CA LEU A 177 20.39 -9.72 1.72
C LEU A 177 21.93 -9.71 1.85
N PHE A 178 22.54 -10.82 2.25
CA PHE A 178 24.00 -10.88 2.44
C PHE A 178 24.80 -10.91 1.13
N SER A 179 24.12 -11.07 0.00
CA SER A 179 24.76 -10.98 -1.31
C SER A 179 24.72 -9.54 -1.84
N TRP A 180 25.74 -9.11 -2.57
CA TRP A 180 25.79 -7.77 -3.16
C TRP A 180 24.57 -7.46 -4.03
N SER A 181 24.18 -8.40 -4.91
CA SER A 181 23.00 -8.22 -5.76
C SER A 181 21.68 -8.19 -4.98
N GLY A 182 21.56 -8.98 -3.91
CA GLY A 182 20.38 -8.97 -3.05
C GLY A 182 20.29 -7.71 -2.17
N ALA A 183 21.42 -7.20 -1.69
CA ALA A 183 21.48 -5.93 -0.96
C ALA A 183 21.04 -4.76 -1.85
N LEU A 184 21.55 -4.68 -3.09
CA LEU A 184 21.13 -3.67 -4.05
C LEU A 184 19.62 -3.76 -4.35
N ALA A 185 19.12 -4.96 -4.61
CA ALA A 185 17.70 -5.20 -4.86
C ALA A 185 16.83 -4.81 -3.65
N PHE A 186 17.31 -5.07 -2.44
CA PHE A 186 16.61 -4.69 -1.22
C PHE A 186 16.55 -3.17 -1.06
N ILE A 187 17.66 -2.46 -1.27
CA ILE A 187 17.71 -1.00 -1.19
C ILE A 187 16.79 -0.37 -2.25
N THR A 188 16.82 -0.87 -3.50
CA THR A 188 15.94 -0.36 -4.55
C THR A 188 14.48 -0.64 -4.25
N ALA A 189 14.14 -1.85 -3.78
CA ALA A 189 12.79 -2.20 -3.36
C ALA A 189 12.31 -1.30 -2.21
N LEU A 190 13.15 -1.03 -1.20
CA LEU A 190 12.79 -0.15 -0.09
C LEU A 190 12.45 1.27 -0.56
N ILE A 191 13.28 1.85 -1.44
CA ILE A 191 13.03 3.19 -1.97
C ILE A 191 11.74 3.20 -2.81
N CYS A 192 11.53 2.19 -3.66
CA CYS A 192 10.31 2.07 -4.46
C CYS A 192 9.06 1.85 -3.61
N LEU A 193 9.13 1.08 -2.52
CA LEU A 193 8.02 0.86 -1.61
C LEU A 193 7.66 2.14 -0.84
N GLN A 194 8.66 2.91 -0.41
CA GLN A 194 8.43 4.25 0.18
C GLN A 194 7.72 5.17 -0.82
N ALA A 195 8.17 5.17 -2.08
CA ALA A 195 7.57 5.97 -3.13
C ALA A 195 6.13 5.53 -3.46
N LYS A 196 5.87 4.23 -3.51
CA LYS A 196 4.51 3.68 -3.70
C LYS A 196 3.56 3.98 -2.55
N ALA A 197 4.07 4.12 -1.34
CA ALA A 197 3.26 4.52 -0.19
C ALA A 197 2.88 6.01 -0.24
N GLY A 198 3.43 6.79 -1.18
CA GLY A 198 3.17 8.23 -1.30
C GLY A 198 3.70 9.04 -0.11
N LEU A 199 4.65 8.49 0.65
CA LEU A 199 5.22 9.16 1.81
C LEU A 199 6.34 10.11 1.38
N ALA A 200 6.51 11.21 2.10
CA ALA A 200 7.62 12.13 1.92
C ALA A 200 8.96 11.35 1.88
N PRO A 201 9.84 11.61 0.90
CA PRO A 201 9.87 12.75 -0.04
C PRO A 201 9.17 12.52 -1.41
N PHE A 202 8.36 11.46 -1.57
CA PHE A 202 7.76 11.06 -2.85
C PHE A 202 6.26 11.42 -2.97
N ASP A 203 5.81 12.42 -2.23
CA ASP A 203 4.43 12.90 -2.07
C ASP A 203 4.02 13.98 -3.10
N LEU A 204 4.65 13.99 -4.29
CA LEU A 204 4.46 15.03 -5.31
C LEU A 204 3.04 15.07 -5.91
N SER A 205 2.29 13.98 -5.80
CA SER A 205 0.89 13.91 -6.26
C SER A 205 -0.09 14.59 -5.32
N GLU A 206 0.19 14.62 -4.02
CA GLU A 206 -0.56 15.36 -3.00
C GLU A 206 -0.09 16.81 -2.95
N ALA A 207 1.24 17.03 -2.94
CA ALA A 207 1.93 18.32 -2.99
C ALA A 207 1.13 19.48 -2.39
N GLU A 208 0.93 19.47 -1.06
CA GLU A 208 0.02 20.40 -0.37
C GLU A 208 0.30 21.88 -0.69
N GLN A 209 1.57 22.24 -0.88
CA GLN A 209 1.99 23.61 -1.16
C GLN A 209 1.60 24.11 -2.56
N GLU A 210 1.43 23.19 -3.53
CA GLU A 210 1.14 23.53 -4.93
C GLU A 210 -0.29 23.17 -5.34
N LEU A 211 -0.81 22.04 -4.85
CA LEU A 211 -2.08 21.44 -5.25
C LEU A 211 -3.07 21.28 -4.08
N MET A 212 -2.80 21.88 -2.92
CA MET A 212 -3.57 21.79 -1.66
C MET A 212 -3.61 20.38 -1.04
N ALA A 213 -4.10 19.40 -1.78
CA ALA A 213 -4.06 17.96 -1.45
C ALA A 213 -4.04 17.07 -2.71
N GLY A 214 -3.98 17.68 -3.91
CA GLY A 214 -3.85 16.99 -5.18
C GLY A 214 -4.93 15.93 -5.41
N VAL A 215 -4.52 14.67 -5.42
CA VAL A 215 -5.40 13.50 -5.64
C VAL A 215 -6.50 13.38 -4.57
N LEU A 216 -6.24 13.86 -3.35
CA LEU A 216 -7.14 13.72 -2.20
C LEU A 216 -8.12 14.88 -2.02
N ILE A 217 -8.00 15.96 -2.81
CA ILE A 217 -8.64 17.26 -2.54
C ILE A 217 -10.18 17.22 -2.42
N GLU A 218 -10.85 16.36 -3.18
CA GLU A 218 -12.32 16.26 -3.21
C GLU A 218 -12.88 15.20 -2.26
N TYR A 219 -12.02 14.38 -1.62
CA TYR A 219 -12.49 13.30 -0.76
C TYR A 219 -12.90 13.82 0.63
N SER A 220 -13.97 13.24 1.17
CA SER A 220 -14.48 13.58 2.49
C SER A 220 -15.26 12.43 3.12
N GLY A 221 -15.18 12.31 4.44
CA GLY A 221 -15.88 11.27 5.19
C GLY A 221 -15.26 9.90 5.00
N GLN A 222 -16.08 8.89 4.74
CA GLN A 222 -15.70 7.47 4.67
C GLN A 222 -14.68 7.10 3.56
N PRO A 223 -14.72 7.68 2.35
CA PRO A 223 -13.77 7.33 1.29
C PRO A 223 -12.37 7.96 1.44
N LEU A 224 -12.15 8.83 2.44
CA LEU A 224 -10.85 9.41 2.78
C LEU A 224 -10.14 8.51 3.81
#